data_AF-A0A094AHV5-F1
#
_entry.id   AF-A0A094AHV5-F1
#
_cell.length_a   1.000
_cell.length_b   1.000
_cell.length_c   1.000
_cell.angle_alpha   90.00
_cell.angle_beta   90.00
_cell.angle_gamma   90.00
#
_symmetry.space_group_name_H-M   'P 1'
#
loop_
_entity.id
_entity.type
_entity.pdbx_description
1 polymer ?
#
loop_
_entity_poly.entity_id
_entity_poly.type
_entity_poly.pdbx_seq_one_letter_code
_entity_poly.pdbx_strand_id
1 'polypeptide(L)'
;LEFLSAFKEAFKAAFTEQNIKSGFRATGLVPYEPQSVLSHLNLHLRTPTPPIVEIESDNWTSKTPQTIRELDFQIEHIKNRVIRHQNSSPTSINDALSRLAKGAQVMMHSAILLKAEVKALQAANEQKKRRERKRPYGGGK
;
A
#
# COMPACT_ATOMS: atom_id res chain seq x y z
N LEU A 1 -65.74 16.72 16.28
CA LEU A 1 -64.95 17.76 17.01
C LEU A 1 -64.05 17.17 18.10
N GLU A 2 -64.30 15.93 18.56
CA GLU A 2 -63.52 15.23 19.61
C GLU A 2 -62.05 14.96 19.27
N PHE A 3 -61.70 14.68 18.01
CA PHE A 3 -60.34 14.28 17.61
C PHE A 3 -59.28 15.32 18.01
N LEU A 4 -59.54 16.61 17.77
CA LEU A 4 -58.55 17.66 18.07
C LEU A 4 -58.32 17.81 19.58
N SER A 5 -59.34 17.56 20.40
CA SER A 5 -59.22 17.57 21.86
C SER A 5 -58.39 16.38 22.34
N ALA A 6 -58.76 15.16 21.91
CA ALA A 6 -58.04 13.94 22.24
C ALA A 6 -56.58 13.96 21.75
N PHE A 7 -56.33 14.49 20.54
CA PHE A 7 -54.98 14.65 20.01
C PHE A 7 -54.15 15.60 20.87
N LYS A 8 -54.72 16.73 21.30
CA LYS A 8 -54.01 17.70 22.16
C LYS A 8 -53.63 17.09 23.50
N GLU A 9 -54.48 16.25 24.07
CA GLU A 9 -54.18 15.52 25.32
C GLU A 9 -53.10 14.46 25.11
N ALA A 10 -53.23 13.63 24.08
CA ALA A 10 -52.25 12.62 23.73
C ALA A 10 -50.87 13.23 23.40
N PHE A 11 -50.84 14.35 22.67
CA PHE A 11 -49.62 15.07 22.35
C PHE A 11 -48.89 15.55 23.61
N LYS A 12 -49.61 16.15 24.55
CA LYS A 12 -49.04 16.59 25.83
C LYS A 12 -48.56 15.42 26.69
N ALA A 13 -49.26 14.29 26.66
CA ALA A 13 -48.87 13.08 27.38
C ALA A 13 -47.63 12.39 26.74
N ALA A 14 -47.48 12.46 25.42
CA ALA A 14 -46.37 11.85 24.70
C ALA A 14 -45.07 12.67 24.81
N PHE A 15 -45.13 13.99 24.61
CA PHE A 15 -43.96 14.87 24.58
C PHE A 15 -43.60 15.41 25.98
N THR A 16 -43.29 14.49 26.88
CA THR A 16 -42.80 14.84 28.22
C THR A 16 -41.27 14.85 28.27
N GLU A 17 -40.74 15.60 29.24
CA GLU A 17 -39.37 15.53 29.78
C GLU A 17 -38.76 14.12 29.62
N GLN A 18 -39.44 13.21 30.31
CA GLN A 18 -39.02 11.83 30.52
C GLN A 18 -39.06 10.98 29.24
N ASN A 19 -40.13 11.09 28.45
CA ASN A 19 -40.30 10.29 27.23
C ASN A 19 -39.27 10.69 26.16
N ILE A 20 -38.98 11.97 26.05
CA ILE A 20 -37.95 12.48 25.13
C ILE A 20 -36.59 11.92 25.54
N LYS A 21 -36.21 12.05 26.82
CA LYS A 21 -34.93 11.51 27.35
C LYS A 21 -34.80 10.00 27.17
N SER A 22 -35.89 9.26 27.37
CA SER A 22 -35.94 7.80 27.17
C SER A 22 -35.70 7.43 25.70
N GLY A 23 -36.32 8.14 24.75
CA GLY A 23 -36.10 7.93 23.31
C GLY A 23 -34.67 8.18 22.86
N PHE A 24 -34.03 9.26 23.34
CA PHE A 24 -32.60 9.51 23.07
C PHE A 24 -31.71 8.40 23.64
N ARG A 25 -32.01 7.93 24.87
CA ARG A 25 -31.27 6.83 25.51
C ARG A 25 -31.40 5.51 24.73
N ALA A 26 -32.55 5.24 24.12
CA ALA A 26 -32.79 4.02 23.32
C ALA A 26 -32.13 4.07 21.93
N THR A 27 -32.03 5.25 21.31
CA THR A 27 -31.48 5.40 19.95
C THR A 27 -29.96 5.53 19.90
N GLY A 28 -29.31 5.79 21.05
CA GLY A 28 -27.87 6.03 21.11
C GLY A 28 -27.41 7.32 20.41
N LEU A 29 -28.36 8.16 19.97
CA LEU A 29 -28.09 9.48 19.41
C LEU A 29 -27.87 10.46 20.55
N VAL A 30 -26.69 11.09 20.60
CA VAL A 30 -26.23 12.09 21.60
C VAL A 30 -26.50 11.69 23.06
N PRO A 31 -25.47 11.36 23.85
CA PRO A 31 -25.68 10.95 25.23
C PRO A 31 -26.39 12.04 26.03
N TYR A 32 -27.66 11.78 26.40
CA TYR A 32 -28.39 12.60 27.36
C TYR A 32 -27.66 12.64 28.73
N GLU A 33 -26.83 11.63 28.99
CA GLU A 33 -26.01 11.53 30.18
C GLU A 33 -24.57 11.17 29.80
N PRO A 34 -23.74 12.17 29.44
CA PRO A 34 -22.38 11.96 28.96
C PRO A 34 -21.53 11.17 29.96
N GLN A 35 -21.74 11.38 31.26
CA GLN A 35 -21.01 10.69 32.32
C GLN A 35 -21.24 9.18 32.33
N SER A 36 -22.44 8.71 31.98
CA SER A 36 -22.69 7.28 31.84
C SER A 36 -21.90 6.69 30.67
N VAL A 37 -21.74 7.42 29.56
CA VAL A 37 -20.94 6.93 28.43
C VAL A 37 -19.45 6.98 28.76
N LEU A 38 -19.01 8.05 29.43
CA LEU A 38 -17.63 8.24 29.88
C LEU A 38 -17.22 7.21 30.96
N SER A 39 -18.12 6.79 31.84
CA SER A 39 -17.82 5.76 32.86
C SER A 39 -17.69 4.35 32.29
N HIS A 40 -18.36 4.06 31.17
CA HIS A 40 -18.21 2.79 30.44
C HIS A 40 -17.01 2.81 29.47
N LEU A 41 -16.58 4.01 29.07
CA LEU A 41 -15.32 4.24 28.36
C LEU A 41 -14.16 4.06 29.35
N ASN A 42 -13.78 2.81 29.60
CA ASN A 42 -12.45 2.48 30.14
C ASN A 42 -11.37 2.83 29.10
N LEU A 43 -11.19 4.13 28.85
CA LEU A 43 -10.15 4.67 28.01
C LEU A 43 -8.83 4.52 28.77
N HIS A 44 -8.23 3.33 28.68
CA HIS A 44 -6.79 3.26 28.75
C HIS A 44 -6.27 4.04 27.53
N LEU A 45 -6.03 5.34 27.72
CA LEU A 45 -5.25 6.18 26.81
C LEU A 45 -3.81 5.69 26.85
N ARG A 46 -3.60 4.45 26.42
CA ARG A 46 -2.30 4.00 25.96
C ARG A 46 -2.20 4.59 24.57
N THR A 47 -1.67 5.81 24.47
CA THR A 47 -0.89 6.14 23.30
C THR A 47 0.17 5.06 23.27
N PRO A 48 0.15 4.10 22.33
CA PRO A 48 1.31 3.24 22.19
C PRO A 48 2.46 4.23 21.96
N THR A 49 3.43 4.25 22.86
CA THR A 49 4.71 4.90 22.59
C THR A 49 5.06 4.42 21.19
N PRO A 50 5.21 5.32 20.20
CA PRO A 50 5.61 4.88 18.88
C PRO A 50 6.83 4.00 19.12
N PRO A 51 6.87 2.77 18.56
CA PRO A 51 8.06 1.96 18.69
C PRO A 51 9.23 2.88 18.39
N ILE A 52 10.26 2.86 19.24
CA ILE A 52 11.54 3.45 18.86
C ILE A 52 11.82 2.79 17.53
N VAL A 53 11.63 3.55 16.45
CA VAL A 53 12.12 3.16 15.15
C VAL A 53 13.61 3.24 15.42
N GLU A 54 14.20 2.11 15.80
CA GLU A 54 15.59 1.90 15.53
C GLU A 54 15.73 2.39 14.11
N ILE A 55 16.47 3.48 13.96
CA ILE A 55 16.90 3.95 12.65
C ILE A 55 17.92 2.88 12.21
N GLU A 56 17.47 1.64 12.05
CA GLU A 56 17.93 0.80 10.99
C GLU A 56 17.70 1.66 9.78
N SER A 57 18.83 2.10 9.22
CA SER A 57 18.94 2.94 8.05
C SER A 57 18.20 2.30 6.89
N ASP A 58 16.87 2.36 6.89
CA ASP A 58 16.04 1.89 5.81
C ASP A 58 16.06 3.01 4.78
N ASN A 59 17.16 2.94 4.02
CA ASN A 59 17.53 3.73 2.86
C ASN A 59 16.53 3.47 1.72
N TRP A 60 15.22 3.57 2.02
CA TRP A 60 14.18 3.55 1.02
C TRP A 60 14.38 4.76 0.12
N THR A 61 14.75 4.50 -1.13
CA THR A 61 14.85 5.53 -2.16
C THR A 61 13.85 5.18 -3.26
N SER A 62 13.15 6.17 -3.80
CA SER A 62 12.27 6.02 -4.97
C SER A 62 13.02 5.76 -6.28
N LYS A 63 14.30 5.37 -6.20
CA LYS A 63 15.13 5.07 -7.36
C LYS A 63 14.73 3.72 -7.93
N THR A 64 14.79 3.63 -9.26
CA THR A 64 14.64 2.37 -9.98
C THR A 64 15.68 1.37 -9.49
N PRO A 65 15.27 0.16 -9.04
CA PRO A 65 16.20 -0.90 -8.65
C PRO A 65 17.16 -1.22 -9.79
N GLN A 66 18.46 -1.27 -9.49
CA GLN A 66 19.48 -1.64 -10.49
C GLN A 66 19.84 -3.13 -10.39
N THR A 67 19.48 -3.76 -9.29
CA THR A 67 19.77 -5.17 -9.02
C THR A 67 18.51 -5.91 -8.59
N ILE A 68 18.52 -7.23 -8.81
CA ILE A 68 17.42 -8.11 -8.37
C ILE A 68 17.26 -8.04 -6.85
N ARG A 69 18.36 -7.96 -6.11
CA ARG A 69 18.35 -7.82 -4.65
C ARG A 69 17.64 -6.53 -4.21
N GLU A 70 17.94 -5.39 -4.84
CA GLU A 70 17.23 -4.14 -4.56
C GLU A 70 15.74 -4.23 -4.89
N LEU A 71 15.39 -4.88 -5.99
CA LEU A 71 14.00 -5.10 -6.38
C LEU A 71 13.25 -5.92 -5.31
N ASP A 72 13.84 -7.02 -4.85
CA ASP A 72 13.23 -7.88 -3.83
C ASP A 72 13.03 -7.12 -2.50
N PHE A 73 14.04 -6.36 -2.07
CA PHE A 73 13.94 -5.50 -0.88
C PHE A 73 12.81 -4.48 -1.01
N GLN A 74 12.70 -3.80 -2.15
CA GLN A 74 11.65 -2.79 -2.34
C GLN A 74 10.25 -3.41 -2.34
N ILE A 75 10.08 -4.59 -2.96
CA ILE A 75 8.78 -5.28 -3.00
C ILE A 75 8.34 -5.73 -1.61
N GLU A 76 9.25 -6.31 -0.81
CA GLU A 76 8.96 -6.69 0.57
C GLU A 76 8.58 -5.47 1.43
N HIS A 77 9.31 -4.36 1.28
CA HIS A 77 8.99 -3.12 1.97
C HIS A 77 7.57 -2.60 1.62
N ILE A 78 7.19 -2.62 0.34
CA ILE A 78 5.84 -2.20 -0.09
C ILE A 78 4.77 -3.17 0.44
N LYS A 79 4.96 -4.49 0.33
CA LYS A 79 4.00 -5.49 0.86
C LYS A 79 3.76 -5.30 2.35
N ASN A 80 4.83 -5.12 3.13
CA ASN A 80 4.73 -4.86 4.57
C ASN A 80 3.93 -3.59 4.87
N ARG A 81 4.04 -2.56 4.04
CA ARG A 81 3.24 -1.34 4.18
C ARG A 81 1.76 -1.55 3.83
N VAL A 82 1.47 -2.33 2.79
CA VAL A 82 0.10 -2.68 2.38
C VAL A 82 -0.61 -3.50 3.47
N ILE A 83 0.08 -4.49 4.06
CA ILE A 83 -0.47 -5.34 5.14
C ILE A 83 -0.82 -4.50 6.38
N ARG A 84 -0.02 -3.48 6.71
CA ARG A 84 -0.24 -2.60 7.87
C ARG A 84 -1.36 -1.57 7.70
N HIS A 85 -1.94 -1.43 6.50
CA HIS A 85 -2.97 -0.43 6.23
C HIS A 85 -4.36 -0.93 6.69
N GLN A 86 -4.96 -0.26 7.68
CA GLN A 86 -6.16 -0.74 8.40
C GLN A 86 -7.46 -0.81 7.57
N ASN A 87 -7.50 -0.27 6.34
CA ASN A 87 -8.74 -0.04 5.60
C ASN A 87 -8.80 -0.72 4.21
N SER A 88 -7.90 -1.66 3.92
CA SER A 88 -7.82 -2.28 2.58
C SER A 88 -7.71 -3.80 2.68
N SER A 89 -8.42 -4.53 1.81
CA SER A 89 -8.11 -5.95 1.58
C SER A 89 -6.74 -6.04 0.90
N PRO A 90 -5.69 -6.58 1.55
CA PRO A 90 -4.32 -6.52 1.04
C PRO A 90 -4.08 -7.47 -0.15
N THR A 91 -4.98 -8.45 -0.34
CA THR A 91 -4.78 -9.57 -1.26
C THR A 91 -4.65 -9.13 -2.71
N SER A 92 -5.56 -8.28 -3.21
CA SER A 92 -5.53 -7.85 -4.62
C SER A 92 -4.29 -7.02 -4.98
N ILE A 93 -3.80 -6.21 -4.05
CA ILE A 93 -2.62 -5.35 -4.26
C ILE A 93 -1.35 -6.18 -4.19
N ASN A 94 -1.25 -7.11 -3.24
CA ASN A 94 -0.08 -7.99 -3.10
C ASN A 94 0.10 -8.92 -4.30
N ASP A 95 -1.00 -9.42 -4.88
CA ASP A 95 -0.96 -10.21 -6.10
C ASP A 95 -0.47 -9.39 -7.29
N ALA A 96 -0.98 -8.16 -7.45
CA ALA A 96 -0.52 -7.25 -8.49
C ALA A 96 0.96 -6.91 -8.34
N LEU A 97 1.43 -6.62 -7.12
CA LEU A 97 2.83 -6.37 -6.82
C LEU A 97 3.72 -7.58 -7.14
N SER A 98 3.27 -8.79 -6.80
CA SER A 98 4.04 -10.01 -7.06
C SER A 98 4.18 -10.29 -8.56
N ARG A 99 3.11 -10.06 -9.34
CA ARG A 99 3.15 -10.16 -10.81
C ARG A 99 4.11 -9.12 -11.41
N LEU A 100 4.06 -7.89 -10.93
CA LEU A 100 4.96 -6.81 -11.36
C LEU A 100 6.43 -7.13 -11.04
N ALA A 101 6.69 -7.62 -9.82
CA ALA A 101 8.02 -8.06 -9.39
C ALA A 101 8.57 -9.15 -10.33
N LYS A 102 7.75 -10.15 -10.66
CA LYS A 102 8.15 -11.23 -11.56
C LYS A 102 8.49 -10.72 -12.96
N GLY A 103 7.67 -9.80 -13.50
CA GLY A 103 7.95 -9.15 -14.79
C GLY A 103 9.27 -8.39 -14.78
N ALA A 104 9.52 -7.60 -13.73
CA ALA A 104 10.78 -6.86 -13.56
C ALA A 104 11.99 -7.79 -13.47
N GLN A 105 11.91 -8.88 -12.71
CA GLN A 105 12.98 -9.89 -12.64
C GLN A 105 13.30 -10.50 -14.02
N VAL A 106 12.27 -10.88 -14.80
CA VAL A 106 12.46 -11.43 -16.16
C VAL A 106 13.16 -10.43 -17.07
N MET A 107 12.74 -9.15 -17.03
CA MET A 107 13.39 -8.10 -17.82
C MET A 107 14.85 -7.87 -17.41
N MET A 108 15.14 -7.85 -16.10
CA MET A 108 16.51 -7.69 -15.60
C MET A 108 17.43 -8.83 -16.05
N HIS A 109 16.97 -10.09 -15.93
CA HIS A 109 17.74 -11.24 -16.43
C HIS A 109 17.98 -11.15 -17.94
N SER A 110 16.95 -10.80 -18.70
CA SER A 110 17.05 -10.62 -20.16
C SER A 110 18.07 -9.52 -20.52
N ALA A 111 18.05 -8.40 -19.79
CA ALA A 111 18.98 -7.30 -19.99
C ALA A 111 20.44 -7.71 -19.68
N ILE A 112 20.66 -8.53 -18.65
CA ILE A 112 21.99 -9.07 -18.33
C ILE A 112 22.50 -9.97 -19.46
N LEU A 113 21.66 -10.88 -19.97
CA LEU A 113 22.02 -11.77 -21.08
C LEU A 113 22.32 -10.99 -22.36
N LEU A 114 21.43 -10.06 -22.73
CA LEU A 114 21.63 -9.20 -23.90
C LEU A 114 22.92 -8.39 -23.80
N LYS A 115 23.25 -7.86 -22.61
CA LYS A 115 24.50 -7.13 -22.39
C LYS A 115 25.73 -8.02 -22.60
N ALA A 116 25.67 -9.29 -22.23
CA ALA A 116 26.76 -10.24 -22.47
C ALA A 116 26.90 -10.56 -23.97
N GLU A 117 25.78 -10.80 -24.66
CA GLU A 117 25.77 -11.07 -26.10
C GLU A 117 26.28 -9.88 -26.91
N VAL A 118 25.83 -8.66 -26.60
CA VAL A 118 26.30 -7.43 -27.24
C VAL A 118 27.82 -7.28 -27.10
N LYS A 119 28.38 -7.56 -25.92
CA LYS A 119 29.84 -7.54 -25.71
C LYS A 119 30.57 -8.59 -26.55
N ALA A 120 30.04 -9.81 -26.62
CA ALA A 120 30.63 -10.89 -27.42
C ALA A 120 30.62 -10.54 -28.92
N LEU A 121 29.51 -9.99 -29.42
CA LEU A 121 29.38 -9.54 -30.81
C LEU A 121 30.33 -8.38 -31.13
N GLN A 122 30.49 -7.43 -30.21
CA GLN A 122 31.45 -6.33 -30.37
C GLN A 122 32.89 -6.87 -30.48
N ALA A 123 33.29 -7.78 -29.60
CA ALA A 123 34.62 -8.39 -29.65
C ALA A 123 34.86 -9.19 -30.95
N ALA A 124 33.87 -9.97 -31.39
CA ALA A 124 33.94 -10.71 -32.66
C ALA A 124 34.06 -9.77 -33.87
N ASN A 125 33.29 -8.68 -33.88
CA ASN A 125 33.34 -7.68 -34.94
C ASN A 125 34.69 -6.96 -35.00
N GLU A 126 35.28 -6.61 -33.85
CA GLU A 126 36.63 -6.05 -33.81
C GLU A 126 37.69 -7.01 -34.34
N GLN A 127 37.61 -8.29 -33.95
CA GLN A 127 38.52 -9.31 -34.45
C GLN A 127 38.39 -9.50 -35.96
N LYS A 128 37.16 -9.51 -36.50
CA LYS A 128 36.89 -9.57 -37.94
C LYS A 128 37.52 -8.39 -38.67
N LYS A 129 37.27 -7.16 -38.22
CA LYS A 129 37.88 -5.94 -38.79
C LYS A 129 39.41 -6.00 -38.79
N ARG A 130 40.02 -6.50 -37.70
CA ARG A 130 41.47 -6.69 -37.62
C ARG A 130 41.99 -7.72 -38.63
N ARG A 131 41.27 -8.83 -38.85
CA ARG A 131 41.62 -9.85 -39.85
C ARG A 131 41.52 -9.29 -41.27
N GLU A 132 40.48 -8.54 -41.60
CA GLU A 132 40.29 -7.93 -42.92
C GLU A 132 41.41 -6.95 -43.25
N ARG A 133 41.82 -6.11 -42.29
CA ARG A 133 42.96 -5.19 -42.48
C ARG A 133 44.30 -5.89 -42.73
N LYS A 134 44.45 -7.15 -42.30
CA LYS A 134 45.68 -7.94 -42.46
C LYS A 134 45.68 -8.81 -43.72
N ARG A 135 44.60 -8.86 -44.50
CA ARG A 135 44.61 -9.58 -45.77
C ARG A 135 45.42 -8.75 -46.78
N PRO A 136 46.57 -9.22 -47.29
CA PRO A 136 47.17 -8.58 -48.45
C PRO A 136 46.18 -8.74 -49.60
N TYR A 137 45.94 -7.67 -50.35
CA TYR A 137 45.31 -7.77 -51.66
C TYR A 137 46.17 -8.73 -52.49
N GLY A 138 45.70 -9.97 -52.64
CA GLY A 138 46.37 -10.95 -53.47
C GLY A 138 46.45 -10.39 -54.87
N GLY A 139 47.68 -10.16 -55.34
CA GLY A 139 47.96 -9.77 -56.71
C GLY A 139 47.29 -10.75 -57.66
N GLY A 140 46.34 -10.24 -58.44
CA GLY A 140 45.90 -10.90 -59.66
C GLY A 140 47.04 -10.88 -60.66
N LYS A 141 47.38 -12.07 -61.14
CA LYS A 141 48.15 -12.26 -62.38
C LYS A 141 47.31 -11.85 -63.59
#